data_AF-A0A8H7UP06-F1
#
_entry.id   AF-A0A8H7UP06-F1
#
_cell.length_a   1.000
_cell.length_b   1.000
_cell.length_c   1.000
_cell.angle_alpha   90.00
_cell.angle_beta   90.00
_cell.angle_gamma   90.00
#
_symmetry.space_group_name_H-M   'P 1'
#
loop_
_entity.id
_entity.type
_entity.pdbx_description
1 polymer ?
#
loop_
_entity_poly.entity_id
_entity_poly.type
_entity_poly.pdbx_seq_one_letter_code
_entity_poly.pdbx_strand_id
1 'polypeptide(L)' 'MSLHKTHQETQQRVPTYHDPWARREAWRKNPIFANRAMVRNMFPGLGIATVAFTIYCGYDWAFGKKEHH' A
#
# COMPACT_ATOMS: atom_id res chain seq x y z
N MET A 1 1.76 -39.22 -19.88
CA MET A 1 1.29 -38.96 -18.52
C MET A 1 1.94 -37.67 -18.04
N SER A 2 1.24 -36.55 -18.17
CA SER A 2 1.76 -35.21 -17.90
C SER A 2 0.96 -34.64 -16.72
N LEU A 3 1.51 -34.81 -15.51
CA LEU A 3 0.83 -34.55 -14.23
C LEU A 3 1.15 -33.13 -13.76
N HIS A 4 0.86 -32.13 -14.61
CA HIS A 4 1.03 -30.70 -14.29
C HIS A 4 -0.28 -29.96 -14.56
N LYS A 5 -1.30 -30.30 -13.77
CA LYS A 5 -2.48 -29.47 -13.52
C LYS A 5 -2.79 -29.54 -12.04
N THR A 6 -2.17 -28.70 -11.21
CA THR A 6 -2.45 -28.76 -9.76
C THR A 6 -2.48 -27.44 -9.01
N HIS A 7 -2.09 -26.29 -9.59
CA HIS A 7 -2.12 -25.03 -8.83
C HIS A 7 -3.22 -24.02 -9.21
N GLN A 8 -3.86 -24.16 -10.38
CA GLN A 8 -4.92 -23.25 -10.81
C GLN A 8 -6.33 -23.77 -10.50
N GLU A 9 -6.51 -25.09 -10.36
CA GLU A 9 -7.82 -25.74 -10.21
C GLU A 9 -8.39 -25.69 -8.78
N THR A 10 -7.52 -25.53 -7.77
CA THR A 10 -7.92 -25.48 -6.35
C THR A 10 -8.37 -24.09 -5.88
N GLN A 11 -8.15 -23.03 -6.66
CA GLN A 11 -8.59 -21.67 -6.32
C GLN A 11 -10.06 -21.39 -6.71
N GLN A 12 -10.68 -22.24 -7.54
CA GLN A 12 -12.02 -22.00 -8.13
C GLN A 12 -13.11 -22.85 -7.46
N ARG A 13 -13.08 -23.00 -6.12
CA ARG A 13 -14.11 -23.72 -5.36
C ARG A 13 -14.67 -22.89 -4.19
N VAL A 14 -14.47 -21.57 -4.20
CA VAL A 14 -15.33 -20.68 -3.41
C VAL A 14 -16.58 -20.43 -4.24
N PRO A 15 -17.78 -20.86 -3.80
CA PRO A 15 -19.01 -20.46 -4.47
C PRO A 15 -19.03 -18.93 -4.49
N THR A 16 -19.03 -18.35 -5.69
CA THR A 16 -19.18 -16.90 -5.86
C THR A 16 -20.60 -16.55 -5.47
N TYR A 17 -20.82 -16.30 -4.17
CA TYR A 17 -22.07 -15.75 -3.70
C TYR A 17 -22.21 -14.35 -4.31
N HIS A 18 -23.02 -14.25 -5.36
CA HIS A 18 -23.36 -12.98 -5.97
C HIS A 18 -24.48 -12.37 -5.15
N ASP A 19 -24.14 -11.39 -4.32
CA ASP A 19 -25.13 -10.61 -3.60
C ASP A 19 -26.08 -9.93 -4.60
N PRO A 20 -27.40 -10.25 -4.59
CA PRO A 20 -28.37 -9.70 -5.53
C PRO A 20 -28.54 -8.18 -5.37
N TRP A 21 -28.09 -7.62 -4.25
CA TRP A 21 -28.20 -6.19 -3.94
C TRP A 21 -26.90 -5.42 -4.15
N ALA A 22 -25.83 -6.07 -4.63
CA ALA A 22 -24.54 -5.43 -4.83
C ALA A 22 -24.62 -4.17 -5.72
N ARG A 23 -25.46 -4.21 -6.76
CA ARG A 23 -25.72 -3.04 -7.64
C ARG A 23 -26.43 -1.90 -6.90
N ARG A 24 -27.33 -2.23 -5.97
CA ARG A 24 -28.04 -1.25 -5.15
C ARG A 24 -27.17 -0.69 -4.04
N GLU A 25 -26.20 -1.43 -3.52
CA GLU A 25 -25.25 -0.94 -2.52
C GLU A 25 -24.01 -0.27 -3.13
N ALA A 26 -23.84 -0.35 -4.45
CA ALA A 26 -22.69 0.23 -5.15
C ALA A 26 -22.53 1.73 -4.89
N TRP A 27 -23.63 2.49 -4.73
CA TRP A 27 -23.56 3.93 -4.43
C TRP A 27 -22.91 4.24 -3.07
N ARG A 28 -22.93 3.31 -2.11
CA ARG A 28 -22.27 3.49 -0.80
C ARG A 28 -20.76 3.29 -0.90
N LYS A 29 -20.32 2.45 -1.84
CA LYS A 29 -18.92 2.10 -2.04
C LYS A 29 -18.22 3.19 -2.86
N ASN A 30 -18.06 4.37 -2.26
CA ASN A 30 -17.32 5.46 -2.89
C ASN A 30 -15.80 5.27 -2.70
N PRO A 31 -14.98 5.45 -3.75
CA PRO A 31 -13.53 5.31 -3.66
C PRO A 31 -12.88 6.32 -2.71
N ILE A 32 -13.56 7.44 -2.42
CA ILE A 32 -13.14 8.46 -1.45
C ILE A 32 -13.10 7.89 -0.03
N PHE A 33 -14.02 6.99 0.31
CA PHE A 33 -14.10 6.36 1.65
C PHE A 33 -13.40 5.01 1.71
N ALA A 34 -12.64 4.63 0.67
CA ALA A 34 -11.87 3.40 0.71
C ALA A 34 -10.78 3.49 1.78
N ASN A 35 -10.52 2.38 2.50
CA ASN A 35 -9.48 2.30 3.53
C ASN A 35 -8.11 2.80 3.02
N ARG A 36 -7.80 2.53 1.75
CA ARG A 36 -6.57 3.02 1.11
C ARG A 36 -6.50 4.56 1.05
N ALA A 37 -7.61 5.23 0.77
CA ALA A 37 -7.67 6.68 0.75
C ALA A 37 -7.50 7.27 2.16
N MET A 38 -8.11 6.63 3.16
CA MET A 38 -7.94 7.01 4.56
C MET A 38 -6.48 6.86 5.01
N VAL A 39 -5.85 5.70 4.78
CA VAL A 39 -4.45 5.44 5.16
C VAL A 39 -3.47 6.41 4.52
N ARG A 40 -3.65 6.74 3.23
CA ARG A 40 -2.80 7.72 2.54
C ARG A 40 -2.87 9.10 3.19
N ASN A 41 -4.01 9.47 3.75
CA ASN A 41 -4.25 10.76 4.37
C ASN A 41 -3.95 10.79 5.88
N MET A 42 -3.54 9.67 6.51
CA MET A 42 -3.23 9.62 7.95
C MET A 42 -2.00 10.45 8.34
N PHE A 43 -1.02 10.59 7.43
CA PHE A 43 0.22 11.31 7.71
C PHE A 43 0.47 12.42 6.69
N PRO A 44 -0.27 13.54 6.80
CA PRO A 44 -0.01 14.69 5.94
C PRO A 44 1.43 15.16 6.15
N GLY A 45 2.21 15.16 5.07
CA GLY A 45 3.60 15.63 5.11
C GLY A 45 4.66 14.59 5.46
N LEU A 46 4.32 13.30 5.68
CA LEU A 46 5.32 12.24 5.93
C LEU A 46 6.40 12.22 4.85
N GLY A 47 6.01 12.32 3.58
CA GLY A 47 6.96 12.31 2.46
C GLY A 47 7.95 13.48 2.51
N ILE A 48 7.49 14.68 2.85
CA ILE A 48 8.35 15.86 2.96
C ILE A 48 9.28 15.71 4.17
N ALA A 49 8.75 15.26 5.30
CA ALA A 49 9.53 15.02 6.51
C ALA A 49 10.63 13.98 6.28
N THR A 50 10.32 12.85 5.63
CA THR A 50 11.31 11.82 5.28
C THR A 50 12.40 12.38 4.38
N VAL A 51 12.04 13.13 3.32
CA VAL A 51 13.02 13.73 2.42
C VAL A 51 13.93 14.73 3.15
N ALA A 52 13.36 15.64 3.93
CA ALA A 52 14.12 16.61 4.70
C ALA A 52 15.07 15.93 5.70
N PHE A 53 14.58 14.91 6.42
CA PHE A 53 15.39 14.13 7.35
C PHE A 53 16.54 13.41 6.65
N THR A 54 16.29 12.78 5.50
CA THR A 54 17.35 12.12 4.73
C THR A 54 18.41 13.10 4.23
N ILE A 55 18.01 14.29 3.77
CA ILE A 55 18.95 15.35 3.38
C ILE A 55 19.81 15.77 4.58
N TYR A 56 19.20 15.97 5.74
CA TYR A 56 19.89 16.33 6.97
C TYR A 56 20.91 15.25 7.39
N CYS A 57 20.49 13.98 7.47
CA CYS A 57 21.40 12.88 7.79
C CYS A 57 22.51 12.72 6.74
N GLY A 58 22.20 12.92 5.47
CA GLY A 58 23.17 12.88 4.38
C GLY A 58 24.19 14.01 4.47
N TYR A 59 23.75 15.21 4.88
CA TYR A 59 24.63 16.35 5.12
C TYR A 59 25.55 16.08 6.32
N ASP A 60 25.01 15.63 7.45
CA ASP A 60 25.81 15.24 8.62
C ASP A 60 26.77 14.08 8.29
N TRP A 61 26.37 13.13 7.45
CA TRP A 61 27.25 12.04 7.03
C TRP A 61 28.37 12.51 6.08
N ALA A 62 28.05 13.38 5.12
CA ALA A 62 29.00 13.86 4.11
C ALA A 62 29.95 14.95 4.65
N PHE A 63 29.51 15.77 5.60
CA PHE A 63 30.24 16.93 6.12
C PHE A 63 30.58 16.86 7.61
N GLY A 64 29.98 15.94 8.37
CA GLY A 64 29.98 15.95 9.84
C GLY A 64 31.27 15.51 10.54
N LYS A 65 32.39 15.27 9.86
CA LYS A 65 33.71 15.16 10.50
C LYS A 65 34.82 15.73 9.61
N LYS A 66 35.14 17.02 9.84
CA LYS A 66 36.43 17.64 9.49
C LYS A 66 37.11 18.31 10.70
N GLU A 67 36.83 17.82 11.90
CA GLU A 67 37.54 18.25 13.11
C GLU A 67 38.38 17.05 13.60
N HIS A 68 39.67 17.10 13.25
CA HIS A 68 40.72 16.28 13.84
C HIS A 68 41.17 16.98 15.13
N HIS A 69 40.85 16.42 16.30
CA HIS A 69 41.61 16.56 17.55
C HIS A 69 41.41 15.31 18.42
#